data_AF-A0A944HR46-F1
#
_entry.id   AF-A0A944HR46-F1
#
_cell.length_a   1.000
_cell.length_b   1.000
_cell.length_c   1.000
_cell.angle_alpha   90.00
_cell.angle_beta   90.00
_cell.angle_gamma   90.00
#
_symmetry.space_group_name_H-M   'P 1'
#
loop_
_entity.id
_entity.type
_entity.pdbx_description
1 polymer ?
#
loop_
_entity_poly.entity_id
_entity_poly.type
_entity_poly.pdbx_seq_one_letter_code
_entity_poly.pdbx_strand_id
1 'polypeptide(L)'
;MRTEPTVERVTAAAEGDVVVFLVGMRVNRWRAVRHWLPTLVAMPRMLKELSADPDSGLLGYRMLSAGPRAPMVVQYWESREKLLAYASASDKRHRPARAAFNRRARGSGGNMGVWHEMYLVPAGSYETLYGGMPPVGLGAAYGTEPVRRRGERAAERLGAPTARPA
;
A
#
# COMPACT_ATOMS: atom_id res chain seq x y z
N MET A 1 -20.98 -6.64 -2.97
CA MET A 1 -19.78 -7.11 -3.69
C MET A 1 -19.56 -8.56 -3.29
N ARG A 2 -19.66 -9.52 -4.23
CA ARG A 2 -19.64 -10.96 -3.89
C ARG A 2 -18.30 -11.32 -3.25
N THR A 3 -18.38 -11.94 -2.07
CA THR A 3 -17.23 -12.36 -1.23
C THR A 3 -16.99 -13.86 -1.31
N GLU A 4 -17.43 -14.51 -2.40
CA GLU A 4 -17.23 -15.93 -2.61
C GLU A 4 -15.89 -16.18 -3.31
N PRO A 5 -15.08 -17.16 -2.88
CA PRO A 5 -13.83 -17.50 -3.54
C PRO A 5 -14.12 -18.04 -4.95
N THR A 6 -13.75 -17.27 -5.97
CA THR A 6 -13.79 -17.73 -7.36
C THR A 6 -12.75 -18.84 -7.54
N VAL A 7 -13.17 -19.99 -8.05
CA VAL A 7 -12.29 -21.13 -8.37
C VAL A 7 -11.36 -20.78 -9.54
N GLU A 8 -11.76 -19.83 -10.39
CA GLU A 8 -10.95 -19.32 -11.51
C GLU A 8 -9.75 -18.51 -11.01
N ARG A 9 -8.58 -18.75 -11.62
CA ARG A 9 -7.37 -17.95 -11.36
C ARG A 9 -7.54 -16.57 -11.97
N VAL A 10 -7.27 -15.54 -11.19
CA VAL A 10 -7.38 -14.13 -11.61
C VAL A 10 -6.07 -13.38 -11.40
N THR A 11 -5.89 -12.28 -12.12
CA THR A 11 -4.76 -11.35 -12.02
C THR A 11 -5.29 -9.93 -11.77
N ALA A 12 -4.45 -9.02 -11.27
CA ALA A 12 -4.84 -7.63 -11.09
C ALA A 12 -5.07 -6.95 -12.45
N ALA A 13 -6.18 -6.22 -12.58
CA ALA A 13 -6.53 -5.49 -13.79
C ALA A 13 -5.80 -4.13 -13.90
N ALA A 14 -4.64 -3.99 -13.27
CA ALA A 14 -3.86 -2.75 -13.27
C ALA A 14 -3.32 -2.47 -14.68
N GLU A 15 -3.60 -1.28 -15.21
CA GLU A 15 -3.08 -0.81 -16.49
C GLU A 15 -2.05 0.28 -16.22
N GLY A 16 -0.87 0.19 -16.85
CA GLY A 16 0.20 1.16 -16.68
C GLY A 16 1.09 0.88 -15.46
N ASP A 17 1.73 1.94 -14.97
CA ASP A 17 2.67 1.90 -13.86
C ASP A 17 1.96 1.70 -12.52
N VAL A 18 2.61 1.01 -11.60
CA VAL A 18 2.07 0.76 -10.26
C VAL A 18 2.99 1.37 -9.21
N VAL A 19 2.38 2.04 -8.24
CA VAL A 19 3.09 2.61 -7.08
C VAL A 19 2.71 1.86 -5.81
N VAL A 20 3.71 1.28 -5.15
CA VAL A 20 3.54 0.57 -3.88
C VAL A 20 4.37 1.26 -2.81
N PHE A 21 3.74 1.62 -1.70
CA PHE A 21 4.41 2.28 -0.58
C PHE A 21 4.25 1.46 0.70
N LEU A 22 5.37 1.03 1.25
CA LEU A 22 5.44 0.30 2.51
C LEU A 22 5.81 1.29 3.61
N VAL A 23 5.13 1.23 4.73
CA VAL A 23 5.50 1.97 5.94
C VAL A 23 5.34 1.09 7.14
N GLY A 24 6.34 1.08 8.01
CA GLY A 24 6.30 0.27 9.22
C GLY A 24 6.96 0.95 10.39
N MET A 25 6.75 0.34 11.56
CA MET A 25 7.43 0.72 12.78
C MET A 25 8.00 -0.52 13.46
N ARG A 26 9.03 -0.34 14.28
CA ARG A 26 9.58 -1.39 15.14
C ARG A 26 9.63 -0.89 16.58
N VAL A 27 9.02 -1.62 17.51
CA VAL A 27 9.13 -1.34 18.94
C VAL A 27 10.48 -1.86 19.45
N ASN A 28 11.40 -0.94 19.78
CA ASN A 28 12.72 -1.30 20.30
C ASN A 28 12.66 -1.58 21.81
N ARG A 29 11.88 -0.79 22.55
CA ARG A 29 11.69 -0.95 24.01
C ARG A 29 10.21 -1.09 24.36
N TRP A 30 9.76 -2.31 24.67
CA TRP A 30 8.37 -2.59 25.04
C TRP A 30 7.83 -1.73 26.18
N ARG A 31 8.64 -1.55 27.24
CA ARG A 31 8.25 -0.79 28.44
C ARG A 31 8.01 0.70 28.15
N ALA A 32 8.46 1.21 27.00
CA ALA A 32 8.28 2.59 26.58
C ALA A 32 6.91 2.83 25.92
N VAL A 33 5.83 2.31 26.52
CA VAL A 33 4.46 2.31 25.96
C VAL A 33 4.00 3.70 25.55
N ARG A 34 4.33 4.72 26.33
CA ARG A 34 4.01 6.14 26.04
C ARG A 34 4.58 6.66 24.72
N HIS A 35 5.63 6.04 24.17
CA HIS A 35 6.24 6.43 22.91
C HIS A 35 5.63 5.67 21.73
N TRP A 36 5.52 4.34 21.82
CA TRP A 36 5.13 3.53 20.67
C TRP A 36 3.62 3.35 20.51
N LEU A 37 2.85 3.28 21.61
CA LEU A 37 1.40 3.05 21.53
C LEU A 37 0.67 4.21 20.83
N PRO A 38 0.94 5.49 21.13
CA PRO A 38 0.26 6.58 20.44
C PRO A 38 0.58 6.64 18.93
N THR A 39 1.78 6.23 18.53
CA THR A 39 2.17 6.15 17.11
C THR A 39 1.45 5.01 16.40
N LEU A 40 1.33 3.85 17.08
CA LEU A 40 0.59 2.70 16.58
C LEU A 40 -0.88 3.06 16.30
N VAL A 41 -1.53 3.80 17.19
CA VAL A 41 -2.93 4.22 17.01
C VAL A 41 -3.07 5.39 16.02
N ALA A 42 -2.01 6.17 15.77
CA ALA A 42 -2.04 7.26 14.79
C ALA A 42 -2.11 6.75 13.34
N MET A 43 -1.47 5.62 13.04
CA MET A 43 -1.41 5.06 11.67
C MET A 43 -2.81 4.71 11.11
N PRO A 44 -3.69 3.95 11.80
CA PRO A 44 -5.05 3.69 11.31
C PRO A 44 -5.88 4.95 11.11
N ARG A 45 -5.72 5.97 11.96
CA ARG A 45 -6.42 7.26 11.80
C ARG A 45 -5.95 7.99 10.55
N MET A 46 -4.65 7.98 10.30
CA MET A 46 -4.04 8.56 9.10
C MET A 46 -4.56 7.88 7.83
N LEU A 47 -4.65 6.55 7.82
CA LEU A 47 -5.21 5.80 6.69
C LEU A 47 -6.70 6.07 6.50
N LYS A 48 -7.47 6.20 7.60
CA LYS A 48 -8.89 6.56 7.52
C LYS A 48 -9.11 7.96 6.95
N GLU A 49 -8.33 8.95 7.40
CA GLU A 49 -8.34 10.30 6.82
C GLU A 49 -8.00 10.24 5.32
N LEU A 50 -7.00 9.45 4.96
CA LEU A 50 -6.54 9.32 3.59
C LEU A 50 -7.58 8.65 2.67
N SER A 51 -8.21 7.56 3.12
CA SER A 51 -9.23 6.85 2.34
C SER A 51 -10.56 7.60 2.26
N ALA A 52 -10.81 8.57 3.14
CA ALA A 52 -12.01 9.41 3.08
C ALA A 52 -11.87 10.55 2.05
N ASP A 53 -10.66 10.81 1.56
CA ASP A 53 -10.33 11.86 0.58
C ASP A 53 -10.20 11.23 -0.82
N PRO A 54 -11.20 11.41 -1.71
CA PRO A 54 -11.18 10.83 -3.06
C PRO A 54 -10.01 11.32 -3.92
N ASP A 55 -9.55 12.55 -3.67
CA ASP A 55 -8.47 13.18 -4.45
C ASP A 55 -7.09 12.80 -3.93
N SER A 56 -7.02 12.02 -2.84
CA SER A 56 -5.76 11.63 -2.24
C SER A 56 -4.86 10.79 -3.14
N GLY A 57 -5.44 10.00 -4.05
CA GLY A 57 -4.71 9.04 -4.88
C GLY A 57 -4.38 7.71 -4.20
N LEU A 58 -4.89 7.46 -2.99
CA LEU A 58 -4.76 6.15 -2.35
C LEU A 58 -5.82 5.20 -2.92
N LEU A 59 -5.38 4.17 -3.64
CA LEU A 59 -6.26 3.13 -4.19
C LEU A 59 -6.66 2.09 -3.16
N GLY A 60 -5.80 1.84 -2.19
CA GLY A 60 -6.07 0.87 -1.13
C GLY A 60 -4.88 0.66 -0.23
N TYR A 61 -5.11 0.00 0.90
CA TYR A 61 -4.06 -0.34 1.84
C TYR A 61 -4.34 -1.68 2.53
N ARG A 62 -3.28 -2.26 3.07
CA ARG A 62 -3.37 -3.46 3.91
C ARG A 62 -2.47 -3.33 5.12
N MET A 63 -3.08 -3.45 6.30
CA MET A 63 -2.37 -3.58 7.55
C MET A 63 -1.80 -5.00 7.65
N LEU A 64 -0.50 -5.11 7.86
CA LEU A 64 0.22 -6.35 8.04
C LEU A 64 1.04 -6.29 9.33
N SER A 65 1.60 -7.43 9.72
CA SER A 65 2.48 -7.55 10.87
C SER A 65 3.67 -8.42 10.48
N ALA A 66 4.87 -7.84 10.51
CA ALA A 66 6.13 -8.60 10.37
C ALA A 66 6.56 -9.25 11.71
N GLY A 67 5.67 -9.25 12.71
CA GLY A 67 5.89 -9.76 14.05
C GLY A 67 5.21 -8.88 15.10
N PRO A 68 5.09 -9.33 16.36
CA PRO A 68 4.32 -8.64 17.40
C PRO A 68 4.83 -7.22 17.74
N ARG A 69 6.04 -6.86 17.31
CA ARG A 69 6.68 -5.54 17.50
C ARG A 69 6.79 -4.73 16.22
N ALA A 70 6.38 -5.29 15.09
CA ALA A 70 6.70 -4.77 13.76
C ALA A 70 5.44 -4.66 12.87
N PRO A 71 4.43 -3.86 13.28
CA PRO A 71 3.30 -3.58 12.42
C PRO A 71 3.75 -2.76 11.22
N MET A 72 3.17 -3.07 10.06
CA MET A 72 3.45 -2.38 8.81
C MET A 72 2.19 -2.24 7.96
N VAL A 73 2.27 -1.39 6.96
CA VAL A 73 1.19 -1.10 6.03
C VAL A 73 1.74 -1.14 4.63
N VAL A 74 1.07 -1.85 3.74
CA VAL A 74 1.27 -1.76 2.30
C VAL A 74 0.18 -0.85 1.76
N GLN A 75 0.56 0.18 1.01
CA GLN A 75 -0.34 1.14 0.38
C GLN A 75 -0.16 1.09 -1.13
N TYR A 76 -1.26 1.18 -1.86
CA TYR A 76 -1.28 1.21 -3.32
C TYR A 76 -1.75 2.58 -3.77
N TRP A 77 -0.98 3.20 -4.65
CA TRP A 77 -1.20 4.58 -5.09
C TRP A 77 -1.42 4.64 -6.59
N GLU A 78 -2.26 5.58 -6.99
CA GLU A 78 -2.59 5.86 -8.39
C GLU A 78 -1.38 6.41 -9.16
N SER A 79 -0.57 7.24 -8.52
CA SER A 79 0.64 7.79 -9.14
C SER A 79 1.71 8.18 -8.14
N ARG A 80 2.93 8.34 -8.65
CA ARG A 80 4.07 8.84 -7.89
C ARG A 80 3.79 10.26 -7.37
N GLU A 81 3.21 11.10 -8.22
CA GLU A 81 2.95 12.50 -7.95
C GLU A 81 1.98 12.66 -6.80
N LYS A 82 0.88 11.87 -6.77
CA LYS A 82 -0.09 11.89 -5.67
C LYS A 82 0.52 11.37 -4.36
N LEU A 83 1.33 10.32 -4.41
CA LEU A 83 2.07 9.85 -3.22
C LEU A 83 3.05 10.91 -2.71
N LEU A 84 3.83 11.54 -3.59
CA LEU A 84 4.78 12.58 -3.19
C LEU A 84 4.08 13.84 -2.68
N ALA A 85 2.97 14.25 -3.30
CA ALA A 85 2.13 15.34 -2.81
C ALA A 85 1.62 15.03 -1.40
N TYR A 86 1.12 13.80 -1.16
CA TYR A 86 0.74 13.35 0.18
C TYR A 86 1.91 13.37 1.16
N ALA A 87 3.08 12.85 0.76
CA ALA A 87 4.26 12.71 1.62
C ALA A 87 4.92 14.05 1.96
N SER A 88 4.85 15.04 1.06
CA SER A 88 5.45 16.37 1.20
C SER A 88 4.50 17.41 1.78
N ALA A 89 3.18 17.22 1.69
CA ALA A 89 2.21 18.19 2.21
C ALA A 89 2.53 18.54 3.66
N SER A 90 2.95 19.77 3.93
CA SER A 90 3.28 20.23 5.29
C SER A 90 2.02 20.57 6.10
N ASP A 91 0.85 20.39 5.49
CA ASP A 91 -0.38 21.02 5.93
C ASP A 91 -0.95 20.36 7.18
N LYS A 92 -0.73 21.03 8.30
CA LYS A 92 -1.22 20.62 9.63
C LYS A 92 -2.76 20.71 9.70
N ARG A 93 -3.42 21.42 8.77
CA ARG A 93 -4.86 21.65 8.75
C ARG A 93 -5.66 20.53 8.08
N HIS A 94 -5.16 19.96 6.97
CA HIS A 94 -5.91 18.97 6.21
C HIS A 94 -5.64 17.52 6.62
N ARG A 95 -4.48 17.22 7.25
CA ARG A 95 -4.12 15.84 7.65
C ARG A 95 -3.52 15.74 9.06
N PRO A 96 -4.33 15.99 10.11
CA PRO A 96 -3.87 16.04 11.49
C PRO A 96 -3.31 14.70 11.99
N ALA A 97 -3.83 13.54 11.55
CA ALA A 97 -3.29 12.25 11.96
C ALA A 97 -1.88 11.99 11.40
N ARG A 98 -1.57 12.41 10.17
CA ARG A 98 -0.22 12.33 9.60
C ARG A 98 0.76 13.20 10.39
N ALA A 99 0.38 14.44 10.67
CA ALA A 99 1.22 15.35 11.47
C ALA A 99 1.47 14.76 12.88
N ALA A 100 0.44 14.17 13.50
CA ALA A 100 0.52 13.46 14.76
C ALA A 100 1.45 12.24 14.71
N PHE A 101 1.42 11.45 13.65
CA PHE A 101 2.32 10.31 13.43
C PHE A 101 3.77 10.77 13.30
N ASN A 102 4.04 11.72 12.41
CA ASN A 102 5.37 12.25 12.15
C ASN A 102 6.02 12.87 13.39
N ARG A 103 5.26 13.62 14.20
CA ARG A 103 5.77 14.18 15.47
C ARG A 103 6.17 13.08 16.45
N ARG A 104 5.34 12.03 16.61
CA ARG A 104 5.60 10.95 17.56
C ARG A 104 6.76 10.06 17.14
N ALA A 105 6.85 9.76 15.84
CA ALA A 105 7.97 9.01 15.27
C ALA A 105 9.32 9.69 15.58
N ARG A 106 9.41 11.00 15.32
CA ARG A 106 10.61 11.81 15.63
C ARG A 106 10.88 11.95 17.12
N GLY A 107 9.84 12.13 17.93
CA GLY A 107 9.94 12.30 19.40
C GLY A 107 10.13 10.99 20.19
N SER A 108 10.38 9.86 19.53
CA SER A 108 10.43 8.57 20.20
C SER A 108 11.76 8.29 20.92
N GLY A 109 12.82 9.06 20.64
CA GLY A 109 14.11 8.95 21.32
C GLY A 109 14.74 7.55 21.21
N GLY A 110 14.55 6.86 20.07
CA GLY A 110 15.07 5.52 19.83
C GLY A 110 14.27 4.37 20.46
N ASN A 111 13.22 4.66 21.25
CA ASN A 111 12.35 3.63 21.82
C ASN A 111 11.52 2.88 20.77
N MET A 112 11.38 3.46 19.57
CA MET A 112 10.87 2.80 18.38
C MET A 112 11.60 3.31 17.15
N GLY A 113 11.62 2.48 16.10
CA GLY A 113 12.00 2.88 14.74
C GLY A 113 10.76 3.06 13.87
N VAL A 114 10.90 3.87 12.83
CA VAL A 114 9.97 3.92 11.69
C VAL A 114 10.77 3.75 10.42
N TRP A 115 10.19 3.10 9.43
CA TRP A 115 10.80 2.90 8.12
C TRP A 115 9.72 3.02 7.04
N HIS A 116 10.15 3.32 5.82
CA HIS A 116 9.28 3.25 4.66
C HIS A 116 10.09 2.85 3.43
N GLU A 117 9.40 2.27 2.45
CA GLU A 117 9.95 1.92 1.14
C GLU A 117 8.93 2.34 0.07
N MET A 118 9.42 2.86 -1.04
CA MET A 118 8.59 3.28 -2.17
C MET A 118 9.06 2.57 -3.42
N TYR A 119 8.15 1.85 -4.07
CA TYR A 119 8.38 1.14 -5.31
C TYR A 119 7.57 1.79 -6.42
N LEU A 120 8.28 2.23 -7.46
CA LEU A 120 7.71 2.70 -8.72
C LEU A 120 7.97 1.59 -9.73
N VAL A 121 6.93 0.86 -10.09
CA VAL A 121 7.05 -0.35 -10.92
C VAL A 121 6.44 -0.07 -12.28
N PRO A 122 7.26 0.03 -13.35
CA PRO A 122 6.74 0.30 -14.68
C PRO A 122 5.77 -0.77 -15.17
N ALA A 123 4.88 -0.40 -16.10
CA ALA A 123 4.04 -1.34 -16.82
C ALA A 123 4.83 -2.53 -17.37
N GLY A 124 4.33 -3.75 -17.17
CA GLY A 124 5.01 -4.98 -17.59
C GLY A 124 6.17 -5.42 -16.70
N SER A 125 6.49 -4.68 -15.62
CA SER A 125 7.53 -5.04 -14.64
C SER A 125 6.95 -5.59 -13.33
N TYR A 126 5.67 -5.93 -13.30
CA TYR A 126 4.99 -6.56 -12.18
C TYR A 126 4.05 -7.65 -12.67
N GLU A 127 3.85 -8.66 -11.82
CA GLU A 127 2.98 -9.78 -12.10
C GLU A 127 2.18 -10.14 -10.84
N THR A 128 0.92 -10.52 -11.03
CA THR A 128 0.06 -10.95 -9.92
C THR A 128 -0.79 -12.15 -10.31
N LEU A 129 -0.97 -13.06 -9.36
CA LEU A 129 -1.79 -14.24 -9.50
C LEU A 129 -2.56 -14.47 -8.20
N TYR A 130 -3.87 -14.64 -8.31
CA TYR A 130 -4.77 -14.94 -7.20
C TYR A 130 -5.59 -16.18 -7.56
N GLY A 131 -5.77 -17.10 -6.61
CA GLY A 131 -6.61 -18.28 -6.80
C GLY A 131 -7.22 -18.72 -5.48
N GLY A 132 -8.54 -18.96 -5.45
CA GLY A 132 -9.24 -19.42 -4.25
C GLY A 132 -9.21 -18.44 -3.08
N MET A 133 -9.04 -17.14 -3.33
CA MET A 133 -8.94 -16.12 -2.30
C MET A 133 -9.70 -14.83 -2.68
N PRO A 134 -10.25 -14.08 -1.70
CA PRO A 134 -10.81 -12.75 -1.96
C PRO A 134 -9.77 -11.81 -2.57
N PRO A 135 -10.18 -10.72 -3.27
CA PRO A 135 -9.24 -9.74 -3.80
C PRO A 135 -8.33 -9.16 -2.72
N VAL A 136 -7.02 -9.16 -3.00
CA VAL A 136 -5.99 -8.60 -2.12
C VAL A 136 -4.96 -7.82 -2.91
N GLY A 137 -4.24 -6.94 -2.23
CA GLY A 137 -3.12 -6.21 -2.83
C GLY A 137 -3.55 -5.43 -4.07
N LEU A 138 -2.79 -5.57 -5.17
CA LEU A 138 -3.11 -4.91 -6.45
C LEU A 138 -4.48 -5.33 -7.01
N GLY A 139 -4.90 -6.58 -6.82
CA GLY A 139 -6.23 -7.03 -7.24
C GLY A 139 -7.37 -6.36 -6.47
N ALA A 140 -7.13 -5.94 -5.23
CA ALA A 140 -8.10 -5.11 -4.49
C ALA A 140 -8.04 -3.63 -4.90
N ALA A 141 -6.85 -3.13 -5.24
CA ALA A 141 -6.63 -1.73 -5.61
C ALA A 141 -7.10 -1.38 -7.04
N TYR A 142 -6.93 -2.30 -7.99
CA TYR A 142 -7.24 -2.12 -9.42
C TYR A 142 -8.37 -3.02 -9.92
N GLY A 143 -8.92 -3.89 -9.06
CA GLY A 143 -9.81 -4.97 -9.48
C GLY A 143 -9.06 -6.16 -10.06
N THR A 144 -9.80 -7.19 -10.46
CA THR A 144 -9.26 -8.45 -10.96
C THR A 144 -9.89 -8.87 -12.29
N GLU A 145 -9.12 -9.53 -13.14
CA GLU A 145 -9.60 -10.13 -14.38
C GLU A 145 -9.07 -11.58 -14.55
N PRO A 146 -9.69 -12.42 -15.39
CA PRO A 146 -9.21 -13.78 -15.65
C PRO A 146 -7.76 -13.80 -16.16
N VAL A 147 -6.92 -14.67 -15.59
CA VAL A 147 -5.47 -14.75 -15.92
C VAL A 147 -5.22 -14.90 -17.42
N ARG A 148 -6.01 -15.73 -18.09
CA ARG A 148 -6.00 -15.95 -19.55
C ARG A 148 -6.05 -14.68 -20.41
N ARG A 149 -6.51 -13.53 -19.87
CA ARG A 149 -6.48 -12.25 -20.60
C ARG A 149 -5.09 -11.64 -20.69
N ARG A 150 -4.21 -11.90 -19.72
CA ARG A 150 -2.82 -11.38 -19.68
C ARG A 150 -1.76 -12.44 -19.96
N GLY A 151 -2.13 -13.71 -19.98
CA GLY A 151 -1.22 -14.84 -20.17
C GLY A 151 -1.20 -15.76 -18.95
N GLU A 152 -1.08 -17.06 -19.19
CA GLU A 152 -1.12 -18.11 -18.17
C GLU A 152 0.21 -18.19 -17.40
N ARG A 153 1.34 -17.87 -18.06
CA ARG A 153 2.68 -17.92 -17.46
C ARG A 153 3.07 -16.56 -16.89
N ALA A 154 3.83 -16.56 -15.79
CA ALA A 154 4.34 -15.32 -15.19
C ALA A 154 5.19 -14.52 -16.19
N ALA A 155 5.99 -15.19 -17.02
CA ALA A 155 6.80 -14.55 -18.07
C ALA A 155 5.95 -13.88 -19.18
N GLU A 156 4.73 -14.36 -19.44
CA GLU A 156 3.83 -13.72 -20.41
C GLU A 156 3.24 -12.43 -19.84
N ARG A 157 3.11 -12.36 -18.50
CA ARG A 157 2.65 -11.17 -17.78
C ARG A 157 3.78 -10.19 -17.45
N LEU A 158 5.01 -10.69 -17.34
CA LEU A 158 6.25 -9.92 -17.19
C LEU A 158 6.84 -9.65 -18.57
N GLY A 159 6.37 -8.59 -19.20
CA GLY A 159 6.80 -8.16 -20.51
C GLY A 159 5.89 -7.03 -20.95
N ALA A 160 6.46 -5.92 -21.39
CA ALA A 160 5.69 -4.78 -21.88
C ALA A 160 4.68 -5.22 -22.97
N PRO A 161 3.56 -4.48 -23.14
CA PRO A 161 2.71 -4.68 -24.30
C PRO A 161 3.59 -4.60 -25.55
N THR A 162 3.51 -5.60 -26.43
CA THR A 162 3.81 -5.32 -27.82
C THR A 162 2.83 -4.22 -28.22
N ALA A 163 3.34 -3.00 -28.40
CA ALA A 163 2.62 -1.98 -29.11
C ALA A 163 2.12 -2.63 -30.41
N ARG A 164 0.80 -2.67 -30.58
CA ARG A 164 0.19 -3.17 -31.81
C ARG A 164 0.80 -2.33 -32.95
N PRO A 165 1.55 -2.90 -33.90
CA PRO A 165 1.95 -2.13 -35.06
C PRO A 165 0.67 -1.76 -35.82
N ALA A 166 0.63 -0.50 -36.26
CA ALA A 166 -0.43 0.06 -37.09
C ALA A 166 -0.56 -0.69 -38.42
#